data_AF-A0A2E3ZAY5-F1
#
_entry.id   AF-A0A2E3ZAY5-F1
#
_cell.length_a   1.000
_cell.length_b   1.000
_cell.length_c   1.000
_cell.angle_alpha   90.00
_cell.angle_beta   90.00
_cell.angle_gamma   90.00
#
_symmetry.space_group_name_H-M   'P 1'
#
loop_
_entity.id
_entity.type
_entity.pdbx_description
1 polymer ?
#
loop_
_entity_poly.entity_id
_entity_poly.type
_entity_poly.pdbx_seq_one_letter_code
_entity_poly.pdbx_strand_id
1 'polypeptide(L)'
;MRGLLENHEGMGPDYPPRVFLDEFNRDSLRLRILYWYHPPIYWDYVTFCEKFNLQLLRELSAVGIRLALPTNETYLATDGLHSLTKKEDMESS
;
A
#
# COMPACT_ATOMS: atom_id res chain seq x y z
N MET A 1 15.71 5.18 6.70
CA MET A 1 15.13 5.07 5.34
C MET A 1 16.02 5.64 4.24
N ARG A 2 16.36 6.95 4.21
CA ARG A 2 17.29 7.48 3.18
C ARG A 2 18.67 6.82 3.22
N GLY A 3 19.19 6.55 4.42
CA GLY A 3 20.47 5.84 4.60
C GLY A 3 20.53 4.40 4.06
N LEU A 4 19.39 3.74 3.79
CA LEU A 4 19.36 2.42 3.15
C LEU A 4 19.70 2.49 1.65
N LEU A 5 19.60 3.69 1.07
CA LEU A 5 19.90 3.97 -0.34
C LEU A 5 21.24 4.71 -0.49
N GLU A 6 21.90 5.07 0.60
CA GLU A 6 23.23 5.69 0.55
C GLU A 6 24.27 4.64 0.15
N ASN A 7 25.10 4.96 -0.85
CA ASN A 7 26.19 4.12 -1.37
C ASN A 7 25.78 2.81 -2.07
N HIS A 8 24.56 2.72 -2.63
CA HIS A 8 24.21 1.58 -3.49
C HIS A 8 24.78 1.72 -4.91
N GLU A 9 24.95 0.57 -5.59
CA GLU A 9 25.45 0.52 -6.96
C GLU A 9 24.60 1.39 -7.90
N GLY A 10 25.24 2.37 -8.52
CA GLY A 10 24.61 3.31 -9.44
C GLY A 10 24.15 4.62 -8.83
N MET A 11 24.36 4.81 -7.52
CA MET A 11 24.19 6.12 -6.90
C MET A 11 25.29 7.08 -7.37
N GLY A 12 24.92 7.98 -8.29
CA GLY A 12 25.73 9.12 -8.69
C GLY A 12 25.22 10.43 -8.04
N PRO A 13 26.08 11.43 -7.82
CA PRO A 13 25.67 12.74 -7.29
C PRO A 13 24.62 13.44 -8.16
N ASP A 14 24.61 13.16 -9.46
CA ASP A 14 23.63 13.72 -10.42
C ASP A 14 22.24 13.07 -10.33
N TYR A 15 22.15 11.90 -9.69
CA TYR A 15 20.96 11.06 -9.67
C TYR A 15 20.61 10.60 -8.24
N PRO A 16 20.32 11.54 -7.32
CA PRO A 16 20.08 11.20 -5.93
C PRO A 16 18.75 10.44 -5.74
N PRO A 17 18.71 9.46 -4.81
CA PRO A 17 17.48 8.78 -4.47
C PRO A 17 16.47 9.74 -3.82
N ARG A 18 15.19 9.54 -4.12
CA ARG A 18 14.08 10.35 -3.60
C ARG A 18 13.16 9.47 -2.78
N VAL A 19 12.85 9.93 -1.57
CA VAL A 19 11.91 9.29 -0.64
C VAL A 19 10.95 10.35 -0.15
N PHE A 20 9.65 10.17 -0.38
CA PHE A 20 8.61 11.11 0.04
C PHE A 20 7.25 10.43 0.18
N LEU A 21 6.37 11.06 0.97
CA LEU A 21 4.95 10.71 1.02
C LEU A 21 4.28 11.28 -0.22
N ASP A 22 3.70 10.40 -1.04
CA ASP A 22 3.19 10.73 -2.36
C ASP A 22 1.73 11.15 -2.33
N GLU A 23 0.88 10.34 -1.69
CA GLU A 23 -0.55 10.56 -1.66
C GLU A 23 -1.13 10.16 -0.31
N PHE A 24 -1.97 11.06 0.23
CA PHE A 24 -2.86 10.78 1.34
C PHE A 24 -4.19 10.34 0.74
N ASN A 25 -4.45 9.05 0.67
CA ASN A 25 -5.78 8.56 0.33
C ASN A 25 -6.58 8.28 1.60
N ARG A 26 -7.90 8.07 1.46
CA ARG A 26 -8.82 7.95 2.60
C ARG A 26 -8.41 6.86 3.60
N ASP A 27 -7.78 5.79 3.11
CA ASP A 27 -7.58 4.55 3.88
C ASP A 27 -6.10 4.13 3.98
N SER A 28 -5.17 4.91 3.42
CA SER A 28 -3.73 4.59 3.43
C SER A 28 -2.85 5.80 3.06
N LEU A 29 -1.61 5.72 3.56
CA LEU A 29 -0.54 6.65 3.24
C LEU A 29 0.47 5.98 2.31
N ARG A 30 0.73 6.55 1.13
CA ARG A 30 1.70 5.98 0.18
C ARG A 30 3.10 6.57 0.36
N LEU A 31 4.07 5.73 0.69
CA LEU A 31 5.49 6.06 0.63
C LEU A 31 6.04 5.75 -0.77
N ARG A 32 6.57 6.75 -1.46
CA ARG A 32 7.20 6.59 -2.78
C ARG A 32 8.73 6.67 -2.64
N ILE A 33 9.41 5.69 -3.22
CA ILE A 33 10.86 5.55 -3.21
C ILE A 33 11.32 5.43 -4.67
N LEU A 34 12.21 6.32 -5.09
CA LEU A 34 12.79 6.37 -6.43
C LEU A 34 14.32 6.36 -6.31
N TYR A 35 15.00 5.49 -7.04
CA TYR A 35 16.46 5.39 -7.09
C TYR A 35 16.92 4.90 -8.47
N TRP A 36 18.21 5.06 -8.73
CA TRP A 36 18.84 4.71 -10.00
C TRP A 36 19.82 3.56 -9.76
N TYR A 37 19.78 2.55 -10.63
CA TYR A 37 20.69 1.41 -10.55
C TYR A 37 21.61 1.38 -11.78
N HIS A 38 22.92 1.30 -11.54
CA HIS A 38 23.93 1.30 -12.58
C HIS A 38 25.17 0.53 -12.10
N PRO A 39 25.76 -0.35 -12.95
CA PRO A 39 25.36 -0.68 -14.32
C PRO A 39 24.00 -1.39 -14.39
N PRO A 40 23.24 -1.29 -15.51
CA PRO A 40 21.89 -1.84 -15.62
C PRO A 40 21.90 -3.36 -15.84
N ILE A 41 22.61 -4.08 -14.97
CA ILE A 41 22.63 -5.55 -14.97
C ILE A 41 21.38 -6.01 -14.25
N TYR A 42 20.48 -6.64 -15.01
CA TYR A 42 19.13 -6.95 -14.54
C TYR A 42 19.10 -7.82 -13.28
N TRP A 43 19.92 -8.86 -13.21
CA TRP A 43 19.92 -9.77 -12.06
C TRP A 43 20.47 -9.11 -10.80
N ASP A 44 21.52 -8.32 -10.92
CA ASP A 44 22.11 -7.58 -9.80
C ASP A 44 21.12 -6.53 -9.28
N TYR A 45 20.41 -5.85 -10.20
CA TYR A 45 19.30 -4.96 -9.85
C TYR A 45 18.21 -5.69 -9.06
N VAL A 46 17.77 -6.86 -9.51
CA VAL A 46 16.73 -7.65 -8.83
C VAL A 46 17.19 -8.08 -7.44
N THR A 47 18.43 -8.56 -7.29
CA THR A 47 19.01 -8.93 -5.99
C THR A 47 19.11 -7.73 -5.06
N PHE A 48 19.51 -6.56 -5.56
CA PHE A 48 19.51 -5.32 -4.79
C PHE A 48 18.09 -4.95 -4.32
N CYS A 49 17.11 -4.98 -5.23
CA CYS A 49 15.71 -4.66 -4.93
C CYS A 49 15.14 -5.57 -3.84
N GLU A 50 15.40 -6.88 -3.92
CA GLU A 50 14.95 -7.85 -2.92
C GLU A 50 15.54 -7.54 -1.54
N LYS A 51 16.87 -7.36 -1.47
CA LYS A 51 17.56 -7.03 -0.21
C LYS A 51 17.04 -5.73 0.39
N PHE A 52 16.89 -4.70 -0.44
CA PHE A 52 16.38 -3.39 -0.02
C PHE A 52 14.94 -3.50 0.51
N ASN A 53 14.04 -4.14 -0.23
CA ASN A 53 12.64 -4.29 0.16
C ASN A 53 12.49 -5.06 1.48
N LEU A 54 13.23 -6.15 1.67
CA LEU A 54 13.19 -6.92 2.92
C LEU A 54 13.73 -6.12 4.11
N GLN A 55 14.79 -5.32 3.92
CA GLN A 55 15.29 -4.42 4.96
C GLN A 55 14.29 -3.32 5.29
N LEU A 56 13.68 -2.69 4.28
CA LEU A 56 12.65 -1.67 4.47
C LEU A 56 11.47 -2.21 5.28
N LEU A 57 11.00 -3.43 4.97
CA LEU A 57 9.92 -4.08 5.71
C LEU A 57 10.28 -4.35 7.17
N ARG A 58 11.52 -4.78 7.44
CA ARG A 58 12.01 -5.00 8.82
C ARG A 58 12.05 -3.71 9.62
N GLU A 59 12.62 -2.65 9.06
CA GLU A 59 12.71 -1.33 9.70
C GLU A 59 11.33 -0.72 9.97
N LEU A 60 10.42 -0.81 9.00
CA LEU A 60 9.02 -0.39 9.18
C LEU A 60 8.33 -1.16 10.30
N SER A 61 8.48 -2.49 10.30
CA SER A 61 7.87 -3.36 11.30
C SER A 61 8.41 -3.08 12.71
N ALA A 62 9.71 -2.76 12.83
CA ALA A 62 10.36 -2.44 14.09
C ALA A 62 9.80 -1.17 14.76
N VAL A 63 9.31 -0.21 13.96
CA VAL A 63 8.65 1.01 14.46
C VAL A 63 7.12 0.89 14.52
N GLY A 64 6.58 -0.32 14.32
CA GLY A 64 5.14 -0.59 14.41
C GLY A 64 4.34 -0.27 13.15
N ILE A 65 4.99 0.08 12.04
CA ILE A 65 4.32 0.31 10.75
C ILE A 65 4.18 -1.02 10.03
N ARG A 66 2.94 -1.38 9.70
CA ARG A 66 2.59 -2.64 9.02
C ARG A 66 2.06 -2.33 7.62
N LEU A 67 2.24 -3.27 6.70
CA LEU A 67 1.61 -3.17 5.38
C LEU A 67 0.10 -3.16 5.53
N ALA A 68 -0.57 -2.24 4.83
CA ALA A 68 -2.02 -2.20 4.78
C ALA A 68 -2.54 -3.36 3.92
N LEU A 69 -3.50 -4.11 4.47
CA LEU A 69 -4.30 -5.03 3.68
C LEU A 69 -5.39 -4.23 2.95
N PRO A 70 -5.89 -4.70 1.79
CA PRO A 70 -7.09 -4.14 1.20
C PRO A 70 -8.21 -4.10 2.24
N THR A 71 -8.77 -2.92 2.49
CA THR A 71 -9.85 -2.72 3.48
C THR A 71 -11.15 -2.51 2.73
N ASN A 72 -12.21 -3.20 3.14
CA ASN A 72 -13.57 -3.00 2.65
C ASN A 72 -14.47 -2.69 3.84
N GLU A 73 -15.40 -1.75 3.67
CA GLU A 73 -16.51 -1.55 4.61
C GLU A 73 -17.71 -2.38 4.13
N THR A 74 -18.17 -3.33 4.95
CA THR A 74 -19.38 -4.11 4.66
C THR A 74 -20.52 -3.65 5.57
N TYR A 75 -21.61 -3.18 4.96
CA TYR A 75 -22.85 -2.83 5.67
C TYR A 75 -23.78 -4.05 5.68
N LEU A 76 -24.06 -4.59 6.87
CA LEU A 76 -25.05 -5.66 7.05
C LEU A 76 -26.42 -5.04 7.32
N ALA A 77 -27.32 -5.13 6.35
CA ALA A 77 -28.73 -4.87 6.60
C ALA A 77 -29.34 -6.12 7.26
N THR A 78 -29.83 -5.99 8.50
CA THR A 78 -30.72 -6.99 9.08
C THR A 78 -32.09 -6.80 8.46
N ASP A 79 -32.54 -7.75 7.63
CA ASP A 79 -33.87 -7.73 7.03
C ASP A 79 -34.95 -7.85 8.11
N GLY A 80 -35.36 -6.70 8.65
CA GLY A 80 -36.60 -6.51 9.40
C GLY A 80 -37.77 -6.12 8.50
N LEU A 81 -37.73 -6.45 7.20
CA LEU A 81 -38.76 -6.02 6.24
C LEU A 81 -39.24 -7.16 5.34
N HIS A 82 -39.71 -8.25 5.95
CA HIS A 82 -40.49 -9.28 5.23
C HIS A 82 -41.96 -9.32 5.65
N SER A 83 -42.49 -8.26 6.25
CA SER A 83 -43.89 -8.25 6.69
C SER A 83 -44.60 -6.91 6.54
N LEU A 84 -44.51 -6.23 5.39
CA LEU A 84 -45.43 -5.10 5.07
C LEU A 84 -45.84 -5.01 3.58
N THR A 85 -45.84 -6.13 2.85
CA THR A 85 -46.41 -6.17 1.48
C THR A 85 -47.62 -7.08 1.34
N LYS A 86 -48.17 -7.63 2.44
CA LYS A 86 -49.35 -8.52 2.41
C LYS A 86 -50.64 -7.93 2.99
N LYS A 87 -50.71 -6.63 3.29
CA LYS A 87 -51.95 -6.02 3.81
C LYS A 87 -52.71 -5.11 2.84
N GLU A 88 -52.17 -4.78 1.67
CA GLU A 88 -52.88 -3.94 0.70
C GLU A 88 -53.72 -4.74 -0.31
N ASP A 89 -53.47 -6.04 -0.46
CA ASP A 89 -54.21 -6.91 -1.41
C ASP A 89 -55.44 -7.60 -0.82
N MET A 90 -55.85 -7.29 0.42
CA MET A 90 -57.01 -7.93 1.09
C MET A 90 -58.12 -6.95 1.49
N GLU A 91 -58.03 -5.68 1.07
CA GLU A 91 -59.06 -4.64 1.28
C GLU A 91 -59.62 -4.03 -0.02
N SER A 92 -59.36 -4.61 -1.19
CA SER A 92 -60.06 -4.23 -2.42
C SER A 92 -60.41 -5.42 -3.30
N SER A 93 -61.69 -5.79 -3.17
CA SER A 93 -62.57 -6.43 -4.14
C SER A 93 -62.73 -7.95 -4.13
#